data_AF-A0A7X4DPK5-F1
#
_entry.id   AF-A0A7X4DPK5-F1
#
_cell.length_a   1.000
_cell.length_b   1.000
_cell.length_c   1.000
_cell.angle_alpha   90.00
_cell.angle_beta   90.00
_cell.angle_gamma   90.00
#
_symmetry.space_group_name_H-M   'P 1'
#
loop_
_entity.id
_entity.type
_entity.pdbx_description
1 polymer ?
#
loop_
_entity_poly.entity_id
_entity_poly.type
_entity_poly.pdbx_seq_one_letter_code
_entity_poly.pdbx_strand_id
1 'polypeptide(L)' 'MNQELTTNPFSPLATPQTFDEIRISLASPERILSWSYGEIKKPETINYRTFKPERDGLFCAR' A
#
# COMPACT_ATOMS: atom_id res chain seq x y z
N MET A 1 17.99 -24.74 -10.78
CA MET A 1 17.31 -25.44 -11.89
C MET A 1 15.89 -25.74 -11.43
N ASN A 2 14.82 -25.03 -11.78
CA ASN A 2 14.49 -24.39 -13.06
C ASN A 2 13.63 -23.14 -12.79
N GLN A 3 14.18 -21.95 -13.01
CA GLN A 3 13.47 -20.66 -13.04
C GLN A 3 13.45 -20.10 -14.46
N GLU A 4 13.37 -20.98 -15.44
CA GLU A 4 13.20 -20.60 -16.84
C GLU A 4 11.91 -21.28 -17.29
N LEU A 5 10.97 -20.48 -17.83
CA LEU A 5 9.69 -20.83 -18.49
C LEU A 5 8.42 -20.12 -17.97
N THR A 6 8.50 -18.91 -17.41
CA THR A 6 7.30 -18.04 -17.28
C THR A 6 7.55 -16.64 -17.85
N THR A 7 7.82 -16.56 -19.15
CA THR A 7 7.65 -15.32 -19.92
C THR A 7 6.82 -15.65 -21.15
N ASN A 8 5.56 -16.02 -20.93
CA ASN A 8 4.57 -16.14 -22.00
C ASN A 8 3.79 -14.81 -22.08
N PRO A 9 3.98 -13.98 -23.12
CA PRO A 9 3.34 -12.67 -23.26
C PRO A 9 1.85 -12.75 -23.69
N PHE A 10 1.25 -13.95 -23.72
CA PHE A 10 -0.12 -14.20 -24.19
C PHE A 10 -1.02 -14.87 -23.14
N SER A 11 -0.62 -14.94 -21.86
CA SER A 11 -1.50 -15.49 -20.83
C SER A 11 -2.52 -14.43 -20.38
N PRO A 12 -3.83 -14.60 -20.65
CA PRO A 12 -4.84 -13.67 -20.18
C PRO A 12 -5.00 -13.89 -18.67
N LEU A 13 -4.62 -12.87 -17.90
CA LEU A 13 -4.96 -12.69 -16.48
C LEU A 13 -4.47 -13.83 -15.56
N ALA A 14 -3.33 -13.59 -14.90
CA ALA A 14 -2.98 -14.35 -13.70
C ALA A 14 -4.20 -14.38 -12.76
N THR A 15 -4.70 -15.58 -12.46
CA THR A 15 -5.77 -15.75 -11.49
C THR A 15 -5.29 -15.21 -10.14
N PRO A 16 -6.09 -14.37 -9.46
CA PRO A 16 -5.71 -13.91 -8.12
C PRO A 16 -5.50 -15.14 -7.23
N GLN A 17 -4.38 -15.17 -6.52
CA GLN A 17 -4.12 -16.24 -5.55
C GLN A 17 -5.24 -16.25 -4.52
N THR A 18 -5.94 -17.37 -4.44
CA THR A 18 -6.96 -17.61 -3.42
C THR A 18 -6.29 -18.06 -2.13
N PHE A 19 -6.76 -17.55 -1.00
CA PHE A 19 -6.36 -18.04 0.32
C PHE A 19 -7.47 -18.95 0.88
N ASP A 20 -7.08 -20.00 1.60
CA ASP A 20 -8.02 -20.96 2.20
C ASP A 20 -8.48 -20.53 3.61
N GLU A 21 -7.70 -19.68 4.29
CA GLU A 21 -7.94 -19.25 5.68
C GLU A 21 -7.64 -17.77 5.92
N ILE A 22 -8.37 -17.15 6.86
CA ILE A 22 -8.12 -15.79 7.37
C ILE A 22 -7.83 -15.88 8.87
N ARG A 23 -6.83 -15.13 9.35
CA ARG A 23 -6.49 -15.04 10.77
C ARG A 23 -6.46 -13.60 11.24
N ILE A 24 -6.87 -13.38 12.49
CA ILE A 24 -6.80 -12.09 13.18
C ILE A 24 -5.82 -12.19 14.35
N SER A 25 -5.01 -11.14 14.56
CA SER A 25 -4.03 -11.06 15.65
C SER A 25 -3.74 -9.59 15.97
N LEU A 26 -3.19 -9.32 17.15
CA LEU A 26 -2.73 -7.98 17.50
C LEU A 26 -1.47 -7.61 16.70
N ALA A 27 -1.44 -6.39 16.17
CA ALA A 27 -0.27 -5.85 15.50
C ALA A 27 0.69 -5.22 16.52
N SER A 28 1.99 -5.51 16.38
CA SER A 28 3.03 -4.83 17.16
C SER A 28 3.33 -3.43 16.60
N PRO A 29 3.98 -2.54 17.37
CA PRO A 29 4.40 -1.23 16.87
C PRO A 29 5.26 -1.31 15.59
N GLU A 30 6.18 -2.27 15.53
CA GLU A 30 7.06 -2.47 14.36
C GLU A 30 6.25 -2.88 13.12
N ARG A 31 5.22 -3.71 13.31
CA ARG A 31 4.33 -4.13 12.23
C ARG A 31 3.50 -2.97 11.70
N ILE A 32 2.98 -2.11 12.58
CA ILE A 32 2.24 -0.90 12.20
C ILE A 32 3.14 0.04 11.38
N LEU A 33 4.39 0.24 11.81
CA LEU A 33 5.36 1.05 11.08
C LEU A 33 5.71 0.44 9.71
N SER A 34 5.83 -0.89 9.61
CA SER A 34 6.12 -1.58 8.34
C SER A 34 5.02 -1.42 7.29
N TRP A 35 3.77 -1.20 7.73
CA TRP A 35 2.64 -0.93 6.84
C TRP A 35 2.52 0.55 6.46
N SER A 36 3.19 1.42 7.20
CA SER A 36 3.12 2.86 6.98
C SER A 36 4.01 3.30 5.83
N TYR A 37 3.49 4.18 4.99
CA TYR A 37 4.23 4.83 3.90
C TYR A 37 4.68 6.26 4.26
N GLY A 38 4.42 6.70 5.48
CA GLY A 38 4.80 8.03 5.94
C GLY A 38 4.09 8.42 7.24
N GLU A 39 4.71 9.31 7.99
CA GLU A 39 4.15 9.88 9.21
C GLU A 39 3.36 11.16 8.89
N ILE A 40 2.14 11.25 9.41
CA ILE A 40 1.32 12.46 9.38
C ILE A 40 1.69 13.31 10.60
N LYS A 41 2.19 14.52 10.37
CA LYS A 41 2.66 15.43 11.44
C LYS A 41 1.68 16.56 11.74
N LYS A 42 0.66 16.67 10.90
CA LYS A 42 -0.12 17.89 10.68
C LYS A 42 -1.58 17.49 10.44
N PRO A 43 -2.56 18.08 11.15
CA PRO A 43 -3.98 17.72 11.00
C PRO A 43 -4.61 18.28 9.71
N GLU A 44 -3.84 19.00 8.88
CA GLU A 44 -4.31 19.59 7.65
C GLU A 44 -4.58 18.53 6.56
N THR A 45 -5.53 18.86 5.68
CA THR A 45 -5.97 17.96 4.61
C THR A 45 -5.58 18.51 3.23
N ILE A 46 -6.39 19.42 2.70
CA ILE A 46 -6.22 20.07 1.41
C ILE A 46 -6.29 21.58 1.58
N ASN A 47 -5.55 22.30 0.74
CA ASN A 47 -5.62 23.75 0.71
C ASN A 47 -6.98 24.22 0.16
N TYR A 48 -7.64 25.14 0.85
CA TYR A 48 -8.97 25.61 0.43
C TYR A 48 -8.98 26.42 -0.87
N ARG A 49 -7.86 27.05 -1.27
CA ARG A 49 -7.78 27.84 -2.51
C ARG A 49 -7.28 27.02 -3.68
N THR A 50 -6.20 26.28 -3.46
CA THR A 50 -5.52 25.58 -4.57
C THR A 50 -5.98 24.14 -4.74
N PHE A 51 -6.76 23.60 -3.80
CA PHE A 51 -7.17 22.19 -3.75
C PHE A 51 -6.00 21.20 -3.80
N LYS A 52 -4.80 21.67 -3.44
CA LYS A 52 -3.60 20.84 -3.39
C LYS A 52 -3.49 20.22 -1.99
N PRO A 53 -3.07 18.96 -1.86
CA PRO A 53 -2.81 18.37 -0.57
C PRO A 53 -1.76 19.15 0.22
N GLU A 54 -1.97 19.26 1.52
CA GLU A 54 -1.01 19.90 2.41
C GLU A 54 0.16 18.96 2.72
N ARG A 55 1.38 19.52 2.76
CA ARG A 55 2.59 18.74 3.04
C ARG A 55 2.59 18.26 4.50
N ASP A 56 2.92 16.98 4.69
CA ASP A 56 2.87 16.26 5.97
C ASP A 56 1.46 16.14 6.58
N GLY A 57 0.42 16.52 5.82
CA GLY A 57 -1.00 16.35 6.17
C GLY A 57 -1.57 15.00 5.74
N LEU A 58 -2.86 14.78 5.99
CA LEU A 58 -3.54 13.49 5.77
C LEU A 58 -3.48 13.02 4.29
N PHE A 59 -3.44 13.95 3.34
CA PHE A 59 -3.45 13.66 1.90
C PHE A 59 -2.08 13.88 1.23
N CYS A 60 -0.99 13.96 1.99
CA CYS A 60 0.34 14.28 1.47
C CYS A 60 0.79 13.30 0.36
N ALA A 61 1.03 13.82 -0.85
CA ALA A 61 1.47 13.05 -2.03
C ALA A 61 3.00 12.85 -2.09
N ARG A 62 3.61 12.48 -0.96
CA ARG A 62 5.06 12.45 -0.79
C ARG A 62 5.76 11.46 -1.71
#